data_AF-A0A849FZZ9-F1
#
_entry.id   AF-A0A849FZZ9-F1
#
_cell.length_a   1.000
_cell.length_b   1.000
_cell.length_c   1.000
_cell.angle_alpha   90.00
_cell.angle_beta   90.00
_cell.angle_gamma   90.00
#
_symmetry.space_group_name_H-M   'P 1'
#
loop_
_entity.id
_entity.type
_entity.pdbx_description
1 polymer ?
#
loop_
_entity_poly.entity_id
_entity_poly.type
_entity_poly.pdbx_seq_one_letter_code
_entity_poly.pdbx_strand_id
1 'polypeptide(L)'
;MTKASILISTLSLLLGLSSIGQTTVTLKPGSEGHDAYLRSIGPDVNYGNHYDLLAHAWTHSGSPVTVRAVFKFDLSSLPPDINIIDAQLSLFSIQSENSNGTHSTLSGSNEARLFLVSEPWDEQTVTWADQPSIIIDAFVPLPESQFSIEDYTGLDVTEFVQQWVDSPEDNHGFRFQLEDETFYRRMLFASSDHPNSDKHPELGITYELNTGIPEEEEQPPFSLASTIASDYVIVNSNSTEAIKLDVVDSRGRILLSEWISPQSSIQIDSNDWSQGIYHFRSGSTAIKVLKN
;
A
#
# COMPACT_ATOMS: atom_id res chain seq x y z
N MET A 1 28.28 -50.85 -39.38
CA MET A 1 28.58 -49.90 -38.30
C MET A 1 27.94 -48.57 -38.66
N THR A 2 26.78 -48.27 -38.09
CA THR A 2 26.02 -47.05 -38.40
C THR A 2 25.69 -46.41 -37.06
N LYS A 3 26.36 -45.31 -36.74
CA LYS A 3 26.13 -44.55 -35.50
C LYS A 3 24.85 -43.73 -35.68
N ALA A 4 23.83 -44.00 -34.87
CA ALA A 4 22.66 -43.14 -34.74
C ALA A 4 22.92 -42.13 -33.62
N SER A 5 22.98 -40.85 -33.99
CA SER A 5 23.09 -39.72 -33.06
C SER A 5 21.76 -39.53 -32.33
N ILE A 6 21.82 -39.47 -31.00
CA ILE A 6 20.68 -39.13 -30.13
C ILE A 6 20.71 -37.62 -29.93
N LEU A 7 19.73 -36.90 -30.49
CA LEU A 7 19.43 -35.53 -30.11
C LEU A 7 18.56 -35.56 -28.84
N ILE A 8 19.11 -35.06 -27.73
CA ILE A 8 18.35 -34.79 -26.51
C ILE A 8 17.81 -33.37 -26.65
N SER A 9 16.51 -33.25 -26.95
CA SER A 9 15.79 -31.98 -26.87
C SER A 9 15.35 -31.76 -25.42
N THR A 10 16.02 -30.88 -24.71
CA THR A 10 15.61 -30.40 -23.38
C THR A 10 14.45 -29.43 -23.54
N LEU A 11 13.23 -29.88 -23.19
CA LEU A 11 12.07 -29.02 -23.07
C LEU A 11 12.17 -28.26 -21.73
N SER A 12 12.67 -27.02 -21.79
CA SER A 12 12.69 -26.11 -20.65
C SER A 12 11.27 -25.62 -20.38
N LEU A 13 10.66 -26.12 -19.30
CA LEU A 13 9.43 -25.57 -18.75
C LEU A 13 9.76 -24.22 -18.08
N LEU A 14 9.51 -23.10 -18.78
CA LEU A 14 9.51 -21.78 -18.14
C LEU A 14 8.31 -21.70 -17.21
N LEU A 15 8.52 -21.95 -15.92
CA LEU A 15 7.66 -21.41 -14.88
C LEU A 15 7.86 -19.90 -14.91
N GLY A 16 6.87 -19.15 -15.38
CA GLY A 16 6.83 -17.71 -15.25
C GLY A 16 6.76 -17.36 -13.77
N LEU A 17 7.91 -17.13 -13.14
CA LEU A 17 7.96 -16.42 -11.86
C LEU A 17 7.60 -14.97 -12.17
N SER A 18 6.34 -14.59 -11.95
CA SER A 18 5.97 -13.19 -11.83
C SER A 18 6.67 -12.66 -10.57
N SER A 19 7.82 -12.02 -10.76
CA SER A 19 8.44 -11.22 -9.71
C SER A 19 7.53 -10.03 -9.45
N ILE A 20 6.79 -10.02 -8.34
CA ILE A 20 6.13 -8.81 -7.88
C ILE A 20 7.26 -7.85 -7.48
N GLY A 21 7.46 -6.81 -8.28
CA GLY A 21 8.49 -5.81 -8.03
C GLY A 21 7.95 -4.76 -7.07
N GLN A 22 8.53 -4.67 -5.87
CA GLN A 22 8.29 -3.53 -4.99
C GLN A 22 8.92 -2.26 -5.57
N THR A 23 8.25 -1.14 -5.41
CA THR A 23 8.70 0.20 -5.79
C THR A 23 8.79 1.07 -4.55
N THR A 24 9.85 1.87 -4.43
CA THR A 24 10.03 2.84 -3.35
C THR A 24 10.02 4.25 -3.92
N VAL A 25 9.25 5.15 -3.31
CA VAL A 25 9.17 6.58 -3.60
C VAL A 25 9.43 7.36 -2.33
N THR A 26 10.01 8.55 -2.48
CA THR A 26 10.18 9.52 -1.40
C THR A 26 9.42 10.78 -1.75
N LEU A 27 8.50 11.18 -0.87
CA LEU A 27 7.80 12.47 -0.93
C LEU A 27 8.47 13.43 0.03
N LYS A 28 8.91 14.58 -0.49
CA LYS A 28 9.59 15.64 0.28
C LYS A 28 9.18 17.00 -0.29
N PRO A 29 7.98 17.49 0.07
CA PRO A 29 7.48 18.73 -0.50
C PRO A 29 8.32 19.92 -0.05
N GLY A 30 8.44 20.93 -0.92
CA GLY A 30 8.96 22.25 -0.60
C GLY A 30 7.85 23.21 -0.15
N SER A 31 7.93 24.48 -0.55
CA SER A 31 6.92 25.49 -0.18
C SER A 31 5.51 25.22 -0.76
N GLU A 32 5.37 24.24 -1.66
CA GLU A 32 4.08 23.72 -2.13
C GLU A 32 3.49 22.62 -1.23
N GLY A 33 4.23 22.19 -0.21
CA GLY A 33 3.73 21.31 0.83
C GLY A 33 2.57 21.94 1.57
N HIS A 34 1.82 21.11 2.28
CA HIS A 34 0.70 21.56 3.07
C HIS A 34 1.04 21.42 4.54
N ASP A 35 1.41 22.53 5.17
CA ASP A 35 1.57 22.59 6.62
C ASP A 35 1.18 23.95 7.20
N ALA A 36 0.85 23.97 8.49
CA ALA A 36 0.51 25.21 9.15
C ALA A 36 0.88 25.19 10.62
N TYR A 37 1.49 26.29 11.06
CA TYR A 37 1.76 26.59 12.44
C TYR A 37 0.51 27.16 13.13
N LEU A 38 0.06 26.53 14.21
CA LEU A 38 -1.18 26.90 14.91
C LEU A 38 -0.82 27.42 16.30
N ARG A 39 -1.14 28.69 16.58
CA ARG A 39 -0.74 29.36 17.82
C ARG A 39 -1.91 29.97 18.58
N SER A 40 -1.99 29.67 19.88
CA SER A 40 -3.09 30.12 20.73
C SER A 40 -3.14 31.63 20.97
N ILE A 41 -2.01 32.33 20.85
CA ILE A 41 -1.94 33.79 20.88
C ILE A 41 -2.09 34.34 19.45
N GLY A 42 -3.10 35.19 19.26
CA GLY A 42 -3.52 35.62 17.93
C GLY A 42 -4.23 34.47 17.21
N PRO A 43 -5.31 33.93 17.80
CA PRO A 43 -5.85 32.64 17.37
C PRO A 43 -6.46 32.65 15.97
N ASP A 44 -6.79 33.84 15.44
CA ASP A 44 -7.33 34.05 14.09
C ASP A 44 -6.25 34.38 13.05
N VAL A 45 -4.96 34.27 13.41
CA VAL A 45 -3.84 34.51 12.48
C VAL A 45 -3.42 33.19 11.85
N ASN A 46 -3.41 33.15 10.53
CA ASN A 46 -2.85 32.06 9.75
C ASN A 46 -1.31 32.18 9.70
N TYR A 47 -0.64 31.04 9.87
CA TYR A 47 0.81 30.92 9.77
C TYR A 47 1.19 29.72 8.87
N GLY A 48 0.52 29.56 7.72
CA GLY A 48 0.83 28.51 6.75
C GLY A 48 2.31 28.54 6.34
N ASN A 49 2.82 29.72 5.97
CA ASN A 49 4.20 29.88 5.49
C ASN A 49 5.29 29.91 6.59
N HIS A 50 5.07 29.30 7.77
CA HIS A 50 6.00 29.39 8.89
C HIS A 50 7.07 28.30 8.81
N TYR A 51 8.34 28.63 9.07
CA TYR A 51 9.48 27.70 8.89
C TYR A 51 9.57 26.58 9.94
N ASP A 52 8.88 26.73 11.06
CA ASP A 52 8.88 25.75 12.14
C ASP A 52 7.62 24.89 12.12
N LEU A 53 7.80 23.57 12.10
CA LEU A 53 6.79 22.56 12.39
C LEU A 53 6.96 22.10 13.84
N LEU A 54 6.12 22.56 14.78
CA LEU A 54 6.38 22.35 16.21
C LEU A 54 5.14 22.12 17.06
N ALA A 55 5.35 21.41 18.16
CA ALA A 55 4.41 21.27 19.25
C ALA A 55 5.05 21.85 20.52
N HIS A 56 4.43 22.86 21.14
CA HIS A 56 4.92 23.40 22.40
C HIS A 56 3.84 23.91 23.34
N ALA A 57 4.21 24.01 24.61
CA ALA A 57 3.53 24.81 25.60
C ALA A 57 4.56 25.72 26.28
N TRP A 58 4.34 27.03 26.23
CA TRP A 58 5.31 28.04 26.66
C TRP A 58 4.61 29.26 27.28
N THR A 59 5.40 30.29 27.58
CA THR A 59 4.89 31.62 27.98
C THR A 59 5.47 32.71 27.09
N HIS A 60 4.63 33.57 26.52
CA HIS A 60 5.04 34.77 25.80
C HIS A 60 4.80 36.00 26.68
N SER A 61 5.87 36.63 27.17
CA SER A 61 5.80 37.76 28.11
C SER A 61 4.93 37.47 29.35
N GLY A 62 5.06 36.25 29.89
CA GLY A 62 4.30 35.78 31.06
C GLY A 62 2.89 35.27 30.74
N SER A 63 2.40 35.40 29.51
CA SER A 63 1.10 34.85 29.10
C SER A 63 1.27 33.43 28.52
N PRO A 64 0.47 32.44 28.94
CA PRO A 64 0.46 31.10 28.33
C PRO A 64 0.32 31.12 26.81
N VAL A 65 1.09 30.27 26.13
CA VAL A 65 0.95 30.01 24.69
C VAL A 65 1.10 28.52 24.43
N THR A 66 0.19 27.98 23.63
CA THR A 66 0.27 26.63 23.09
C THR A 66 0.43 26.74 21.59
N VAL A 67 1.27 25.88 21.05
CA VAL A 67 1.50 25.76 19.62
C VAL A 67 1.37 24.30 19.22
N ARG A 68 0.69 24.09 18.11
CA ARG A 68 0.55 22.82 17.40
C ARG A 68 0.90 23.06 15.94
N ALA A 69 1.00 21.99 15.18
CA ALA A 69 1.06 22.08 13.73
C ALA A 69 0.11 21.09 13.08
N VAL A 70 -0.32 21.38 11.87
CA VAL A 70 -0.97 20.41 10.97
C VAL A 70 -0.14 20.30 9.71
N PHE A 71 -0.03 19.10 9.14
CA PHE A 71 0.66 18.89 7.87
C PHE A 71 0.16 17.64 7.16
N LYS A 72 0.23 17.61 5.83
CA LYS A 72 -0.15 16.44 5.02
C LYS A 72 0.77 16.28 3.80
N PHE A 73 0.89 15.05 3.32
CA PHE A 73 1.59 14.75 2.08
C PHE A 73 0.59 14.51 0.94
N ASP A 74 0.88 15.06 -0.23
CA ASP A 74 0.14 14.74 -1.45
C ASP A 74 0.57 13.36 -1.98
N LEU A 75 -0.35 12.41 -1.92
CA LEU A 75 -0.15 11.04 -2.39
C LEU A 75 -0.58 10.83 -3.85
N SER A 76 -1.03 11.88 -4.55
CA SER A 76 -1.56 11.79 -5.92
C SER A 76 -0.57 11.26 -6.97
N SER A 77 0.73 11.27 -6.64
CA SER A 77 1.79 10.69 -7.47
C SER A 77 1.89 9.16 -7.38
N LEU A 78 1.29 8.55 -6.35
CA LEU A 78 1.23 7.10 -6.22
C LEU A 78 0.23 6.52 -7.23
N PRO A 79 0.50 5.35 -7.83
CA PRO A 79 -0.48 4.68 -8.68
C PRO A 79 -1.69 4.21 -7.85
N PRO A 80 -2.88 4.13 -8.45
CA PRO A 80 -4.03 3.51 -7.80
C PRO A 80 -3.79 2.02 -7.59
N ASP A 81 -4.58 1.40 -6.70
CA ASP A 81 -4.59 -0.04 -6.45
C ASP A 81 -3.21 -0.59 -6.08
N ILE A 82 -2.60 -0.06 -5.03
CA ILE A 82 -1.32 -0.53 -4.49
C ILE A 82 -1.46 -1.07 -3.08
N ASN A 83 -0.60 -2.02 -2.73
CA ASN A 83 -0.40 -2.48 -1.36
C ASN A 83 0.87 -1.82 -0.82
N ILE A 84 0.73 -1.01 0.22
CA ILE A 84 1.82 -0.37 0.94
C ILE A 84 2.50 -1.44 1.81
N ILE A 85 3.77 -1.69 1.52
CA ILE A 85 4.61 -2.64 2.24
C ILE A 85 5.21 -1.98 3.48
N ASP A 86 5.65 -0.73 3.34
CA ASP A 86 6.31 0.05 4.39
C ASP A 86 6.14 1.55 4.08
N ALA A 87 5.74 2.35 5.06
CA ALA A 87 5.80 3.80 4.96
C ALA A 87 6.39 4.42 6.22
N GLN A 88 7.45 5.20 6.03
CA GLN A 88 8.26 5.78 7.10
C GLN A 88 8.32 7.30 6.96
N LEU A 89 7.84 7.99 7.98
CA LEU A 89 7.95 9.43 8.12
C LEU A 89 9.26 9.81 8.83
N SER A 90 9.90 10.86 8.33
CA SER A 90 11.07 11.47 8.93
C SER A 90 10.86 12.97 9.13
N LEU A 91 11.13 13.46 10.34
CA LEU A 91 11.06 14.85 10.74
C LEU A 91 12.44 15.32 11.22
N PHE A 92 12.92 16.44 10.70
CA PHE A 92 14.28 16.90 10.96
C PHE A 92 14.29 18.15 11.83
N SER A 93 15.02 18.07 12.94
CA SER A 93 15.12 19.15 13.91
C SER A 93 16.04 20.25 13.42
N ILE A 94 15.70 21.46 13.84
CA ILE A 94 16.39 22.71 13.53
C ILE A 94 16.49 23.57 14.79
N GLN A 95 17.37 24.57 14.73
CA GLN A 95 17.25 25.73 15.59
C GLN A 95 16.34 26.73 14.89
N SER A 96 15.20 27.04 15.48
CA SER A 96 14.24 28.00 14.93
C SER A 96 14.89 29.35 14.67
N GLU A 97 14.65 29.87 13.47
CA GLU A 97 15.06 31.20 13.05
C GLU A 97 14.17 32.29 13.68
N ASN A 98 12.96 31.92 14.13
CA ASN A 98 11.93 32.81 14.64
C ASN A 98 11.87 32.85 16.18
N SER A 99 13.00 32.65 16.85
CA SER A 99 13.16 32.69 18.32
C SER A 99 12.46 31.59 19.11
N ASN A 100 11.86 30.58 18.46
CA ASN A 100 11.32 29.42 19.17
C ASN A 100 12.44 28.51 19.70
N GLY A 101 13.72 28.69 19.38
CA GLY A 101 14.81 27.86 19.90
C GLY A 101 14.79 26.43 19.35
N THR A 102 14.99 25.43 20.22
CA THR A 102 15.19 24.01 19.87
C THR A 102 14.25 23.10 20.68
N HIS A 103 14.38 21.79 20.66
CA HIS A 103 13.67 20.92 21.61
C HIS A 103 13.89 21.36 23.07
N SER A 104 12.89 21.16 23.93
CA SER A 104 12.93 21.53 25.36
C SER A 104 12.18 20.52 26.22
N THR A 105 12.85 20.00 27.24
CA THR A 105 12.29 19.16 28.32
C THR A 105 12.41 19.84 29.70
N LEU A 106 12.48 21.17 29.72
CA LEU A 106 12.86 21.97 30.90
C LEU A 106 12.00 21.70 32.15
N SER A 107 10.71 21.43 32.00
CA SER A 107 9.76 21.18 33.09
C SER A 107 9.18 19.77 33.09
N GLY A 108 9.72 18.87 32.27
CA GLY A 108 9.23 17.51 32.07
C GLY A 108 9.34 17.06 30.62
N SER A 109 8.87 15.85 30.37
CA SER A 109 8.88 15.21 29.06
C SER A 109 8.17 16.07 28.01
N ASN A 110 8.78 16.16 26.82
CA ASN A 110 8.19 16.75 25.63
C ASN A 110 7.64 15.70 24.65
N GLU A 111 7.34 14.49 25.14
CA GLU A 111 6.61 13.47 24.39
C GLU A 111 5.44 14.10 23.64
N ALA A 112 5.28 13.65 22.40
CA ALA A 112 4.32 14.22 21.47
C ALA A 112 3.65 13.11 20.66
N ARG A 113 2.62 13.50 19.93
CA ARG A 113 1.85 12.63 19.06
C ARG A 113 1.57 13.32 17.73
N LEU A 114 1.56 12.52 16.67
CA LEU A 114 0.98 12.87 15.38
C LEU A 114 -0.39 12.20 15.30
N PHE A 115 -1.46 12.94 15.59
CA PHE A 115 -2.83 12.42 15.47
C PHE A 115 -3.33 12.53 14.04
N LEU A 116 -4.11 11.57 13.56
CA LEU A 116 -4.84 11.74 12.30
C LEU A 116 -5.83 12.89 12.41
N VAL A 117 -5.85 13.73 11.38
CA VAL A 117 -6.83 14.80 11.23
C VAL A 117 -8.12 14.22 10.63
N SER A 118 -9.27 14.57 11.18
CA SER A 118 -10.56 13.96 10.80
C SER A 118 -11.40 14.80 9.83
N GLU A 119 -10.95 16.00 9.48
CA GLU A 119 -11.69 16.92 8.61
C GLU A 119 -10.74 17.72 7.70
N PRO A 120 -11.21 18.15 6.52
CA PRO A 120 -10.38 18.89 5.59
C PRO A 120 -10.02 20.27 6.15
N TRP A 121 -8.85 20.76 5.76
CA TRP A 121 -8.36 22.09 6.08
C TRP A 121 -7.59 22.69 4.89
N ASP A 122 -7.55 24.02 4.83
CA ASP A 122 -6.81 24.79 3.83
C ASP A 122 -5.69 25.56 4.54
N GLU A 123 -4.46 25.31 4.11
CA GLU A 123 -3.24 25.94 4.59
C GLU A 123 -3.28 27.46 4.57
N GLN A 124 -3.96 28.07 3.59
CA GLN A 124 -4.03 29.52 3.45
C GLN A 124 -4.98 30.18 4.46
N THR A 125 -5.85 29.40 5.09
CA THR A 125 -6.90 29.93 5.98
C THR A 125 -6.91 29.33 7.36
N VAL A 126 -6.34 28.14 7.58
CA VAL A 126 -6.36 27.46 8.87
C VAL A 126 -5.66 28.28 9.94
N THR A 127 -6.26 28.36 11.12
CA THR A 127 -5.77 29.11 12.27
C THR A 127 -5.91 28.26 13.53
N TRP A 128 -5.50 28.81 14.68
CA TRP A 128 -5.74 28.13 15.95
C TRP A 128 -7.23 28.05 16.30
N ALA A 129 -8.00 29.09 15.95
CA ALA A 129 -9.42 29.20 16.29
C ALA A 129 -10.30 28.17 15.55
N ASP A 130 -9.90 27.78 14.34
CA ASP A 130 -10.60 26.84 13.45
C ASP A 130 -9.73 25.61 13.09
N GLN A 131 -8.79 25.25 13.97
CA GLN A 131 -7.94 24.09 13.76
C GLN A 131 -8.79 22.82 13.58
N PRO A 132 -8.38 21.90 12.68
CA PRO A 132 -9.17 20.72 12.41
C PRO A 132 -9.14 19.73 13.59
N SER A 133 -10.23 19.00 13.70
CA SER A 133 -10.45 17.92 14.67
C SER A 133 -9.55 16.72 14.39
N ILE A 134 -9.35 15.89 15.41
CA ILE A 134 -8.49 14.69 15.33
C ILE A 134 -9.26 13.42 15.65
N ILE A 135 -8.70 12.29 15.23
CA ILE A 135 -9.09 10.95 15.67
C ILE A 135 -8.20 10.58 16.85
N ILE A 136 -8.74 10.63 18.07
CA ILE A 136 -7.96 10.52 19.32
C ILE A 136 -7.20 9.20 19.46
N ASP A 137 -7.76 8.09 18.94
CA ASP A 137 -7.17 6.75 19.05
C ASP A 137 -6.27 6.37 17.86
N ALA A 138 -6.09 7.27 16.88
CA ALA A 138 -5.25 7.05 15.71
C ALA A 138 -4.08 8.05 15.70
N PHE A 139 -2.92 7.61 16.22
CA PHE A 139 -1.74 8.47 16.31
C PHE A 139 -0.42 7.71 16.19
N VAL A 140 0.62 8.42 15.80
CA VAL A 140 2.02 7.99 15.90
C VAL A 140 2.66 8.64 17.13
N PRO A 141 3.25 7.88 18.06
CA PRO A 141 3.94 8.44 19.22
C PRO A 141 5.34 8.96 18.84
N LEU A 142 5.71 10.11 19.39
CA LEU A 142 7.07 10.64 19.36
C LEU A 142 7.62 10.65 20.80
N PRO A 143 8.60 9.78 21.11
CA PRO A 143 9.18 9.71 22.46
C PRO A 143 9.89 10.99 22.86
N GLU A 144 10.17 11.16 24.16
CA GLU A 144 10.91 12.32 24.69
C GLU A 144 12.28 12.49 24.00
N SER A 145 12.59 13.72 23.60
CA SER A 145 13.87 14.04 22.96
C SER A 145 15.03 13.91 23.95
N GLN A 146 16.12 13.29 23.52
CA GLN A 146 17.37 13.15 24.25
C GLN A 146 18.34 14.31 24.00
N PHE A 147 18.20 15.00 22.86
CA PHE A 147 19.05 16.12 22.49
C PHE A 147 18.25 17.36 22.08
N SER A 148 18.87 18.55 22.20
CA SER A 148 18.23 19.80 21.80
C SER A 148 17.93 19.85 20.29
N ILE A 149 18.80 19.24 19.47
CA ILE A 149 18.60 19.04 18.03
C ILE A 149 18.63 17.54 17.80
N GLU A 150 17.46 16.97 17.53
CA GLU A 150 17.29 15.53 17.32
C GLU A 150 16.27 15.28 16.21
N ASP A 151 16.72 14.63 15.15
CA ASP A 151 15.87 14.19 14.05
C ASP A 151 15.11 12.92 14.46
N TYR A 152 13.84 12.82 14.06
CA TYR A 152 12.99 11.67 14.31
C TYR A 152 12.74 10.99 12.98
N THR A 153 13.46 9.91 12.69
CA THR A 153 13.39 9.18 11.42
C THR A 153 12.81 7.79 11.62
N GLY A 154 12.18 7.25 10.57
CA GLY A 154 11.62 5.89 10.62
C GLY A 154 10.35 5.79 11.48
N LEU A 155 9.58 6.88 11.60
CA LEU A 155 8.27 6.85 12.24
C LEU A 155 7.31 6.05 11.36
N ASP A 156 6.88 4.89 11.84
CA ASP A 156 5.99 4.00 11.07
C ASP A 156 4.60 4.63 10.92
N VAL A 157 4.21 4.85 9.67
CA VAL A 157 2.90 5.37 9.23
C VAL A 157 2.25 4.46 8.20
N THR A 158 2.72 3.22 8.08
CA THR A 158 2.33 2.25 7.04
C THR A 158 0.81 2.08 6.95
N GLU A 159 0.15 1.85 8.09
CA GLU A 159 -1.31 1.64 8.14
C GLU A 159 -2.10 2.89 7.71
N PHE A 160 -1.62 4.09 8.08
CA PHE A 160 -2.28 5.35 7.71
C PHE A 160 -2.10 5.69 6.24
N VAL A 161 -0.91 5.45 5.68
CA VAL A 161 -0.66 5.64 4.25
C VAL A 161 -1.48 4.64 3.42
N GLN A 162 -1.61 3.38 3.86
CA GLN A 162 -2.51 2.42 3.21
C GLN A 162 -3.96 2.93 3.24
N GLN A 163 -4.46 3.39 4.39
CA GLN A 163 -5.81 3.94 4.49
C GLN A 163 -6.02 5.11 3.52
N TRP A 164 -5.06 6.01 3.39
CA TRP A 164 -5.14 7.16 2.47
C TRP A 164 -5.01 6.79 1.00
N VAL A 165 -4.34 5.69 0.68
CA VAL A 165 -4.36 5.15 -0.70
C VAL A 165 -5.73 4.54 -1.01
N ASP A 166 -6.32 3.80 -0.06
CA ASP A 166 -7.63 3.16 -0.22
C ASP A 166 -8.78 4.16 -0.25
N SER A 167 -8.64 5.30 0.45
CA SER A 167 -9.64 6.37 0.54
C SER A 167 -8.94 7.75 0.52
N PRO A 168 -8.53 8.23 -0.66
CA PRO A 168 -7.77 9.48 -0.80
C PRO A 168 -8.47 10.72 -0.23
N GLU A 169 -9.80 10.73 -0.19
CA GLU A 169 -10.60 11.80 0.41
C GLU A 169 -10.42 11.93 1.92
N ASP A 170 -10.00 10.87 2.61
CA ASP A 170 -9.76 10.85 4.06
C ASP A 170 -8.32 11.31 4.41
N ASN A 171 -7.48 11.59 3.41
CA ASN A 171 -6.14 12.14 3.64
C ASN A 171 -6.22 13.62 4.04
N HIS A 172 -6.31 13.84 5.34
CA HIS A 172 -6.20 15.16 5.95
C HIS A 172 -4.89 15.36 6.73
N GLY A 173 -4.00 14.36 6.68
CA GLY A 173 -2.69 14.38 7.30
C GLY A 173 -2.72 14.26 8.83
N PHE A 174 -1.74 14.91 9.46
CA PHE A 174 -1.48 14.79 10.88
C PHE A 174 -1.58 16.13 11.59
N ARG A 175 -2.05 16.10 12.85
CA ARG A 175 -1.84 17.16 13.83
C ARG A 175 -0.71 16.77 14.77
N PHE A 176 0.32 17.61 14.81
CA PHE A 176 1.43 17.49 15.74
C PHE A 176 1.14 18.25 17.04
N GLN A 177 1.15 17.54 18.15
CA GLN A 177 0.78 18.06 19.46
C GLN A 177 1.57 17.35 20.58
N LEU A 178 1.88 18.07 21.67
CA LEU A 178 2.47 17.48 22.87
C LEU A 178 1.46 16.56 23.58
N GLU A 179 1.97 15.49 24.19
CA GLU A 179 1.17 14.62 25.06
C GLU A 179 0.67 15.39 26.29
N ASP A 180 1.54 16.21 26.87
CA ASP A 180 1.24 17.09 27.99
C ASP A 180 1.67 18.52 27.67
N GLU A 181 0.67 19.39 27.45
CA GLU A 181 0.82 20.82 27.14
C GLU A 181 1.09 21.69 28.39
N THR A 182 1.83 21.16 29.35
CA THR A 182 2.38 21.93 30.47
C THR A 182 3.57 22.77 30.02
N PHE A 183 3.68 24.01 30.52
CA PHE A 183 4.68 24.97 30.03
C PHE A 183 6.12 24.47 30.13
N TYR A 184 6.93 24.98 29.22
CA TYR A 184 8.37 24.75 29.07
C TYR A 184 8.78 23.44 28.41
N ARG A 185 7.87 22.90 27.60
CA ARG A 185 8.04 21.68 26.82
C ARG A 185 7.87 22.00 25.34
N ARG A 186 8.73 21.42 24.50
CA ARG A 186 8.70 21.68 23.05
C ARG A 186 9.39 20.58 22.29
N MET A 187 8.79 20.19 21.17
CA MET A 187 9.44 19.46 20.10
C MET A 187 9.29 20.27 18.80
N LEU A 188 10.40 20.44 18.06
CA LEU A 188 10.52 21.39 16.95
C LEU A 188 11.30 20.78 15.78
N PHE A 189 10.68 20.84 14.61
CA PHE A 189 11.21 20.40 13.32
C PHE A 189 11.09 21.53 12.29
N ALA A 190 11.75 21.37 11.14
CA ALA A 190 11.52 22.22 9.98
C ALA A 190 10.18 21.84 9.31
N SER A 191 9.45 22.86 8.85
CA SER A 191 8.33 22.70 7.91
C SER A 191 8.81 22.56 6.47
N SER A 192 7.89 22.38 5.52
CA SER A 192 8.21 22.36 4.09
C SER A 192 8.56 23.76 3.55
N ASP A 193 8.25 24.83 4.29
CA ASP A 193 8.67 26.20 3.98
C ASP A 193 10.06 26.57 4.49
N HIS A 194 10.71 25.70 5.26
CA HIS A 194 12.02 26.01 5.82
C HIS A 194 13.05 26.26 4.70
N PRO A 195 13.94 27.27 4.77
CA PRO A 195 14.85 27.61 3.67
C PRO A 195 15.83 26.50 3.27
N ASN A 196 16.19 25.62 4.21
CA ASN A 196 17.01 24.45 3.94
C ASN A 196 16.13 23.24 3.59
N SER A 197 16.10 22.87 2.32
CA SER A 197 15.32 21.75 1.79
C SER A 197 15.77 20.38 2.32
N ASP A 198 17.01 20.24 2.77
CA ASP A 198 17.48 18.96 3.34
C ASP A 198 16.76 18.65 4.66
N LYS A 199 16.17 19.68 5.30
CA LYS A 199 15.46 19.59 6.58
C LYS A 199 13.94 19.46 6.44
N HIS A 200 13.39 19.50 5.23
CA HIS A 200 11.94 19.32 5.02
C HIS A 200 11.45 17.94 5.49
N PRO A 201 10.21 17.83 6.00
CA PRO A 201 9.59 16.54 6.30
C PRO A 201 9.63 15.59 5.10
N GLU A 202 9.88 14.31 5.36
CA GLU A 202 10.08 13.32 4.30
C GLU A 202 9.26 12.06 4.59
N LEU A 203 8.52 11.58 3.59
CA LEU A 203 7.74 10.35 3.65
C LEU A 203 8.27 9.36 2.61
N GLY A 204 8.96 8.31 3.08
CA GLY A 204 9.38 7.18 2.26
C GLY A 204 8.27 6.14 2.20
N ILE A 205 7.90 5.69 1.00
CA ILE A 205 6.82 4.72 0.77
C ILE A 205 7.34 3.61 -0.12
N THR A 206 7.29 2.38 0.36
CA THR A 206 7.52 1.18 -0.42
C THR A 206 6.20 0.47 -0.64
N TYR A 207 5.87 0.18 -1.89
CA TYR A 207 4.62 -0.47 -2.27
C TYR A 207 4.83 -1.50 -3.38
N GLU A 208 3.86 -2.37 -3.55
CA GLU A 208 3.70 -3.21 -4.72
C GLU A 208 2.39 -2.90 -5.42
N LEU A 209 2.35 -3.07 -6.75
CA LEU A 209 1.09 -3.01 -7.47
C LEU A 209 0.23 -4.18 -6.99
N ASN A 210 -1.03 -3.91 -6.65
CA ASN A 210 -2.01 -4.98 -6.61
C ASN A 210 -2.16 -5.44 -8.05
N THR A 211 -1.41 -6.47 -8.45
CA THR A 211 -1.66 -7.14 -9.72
C THR A 211 -2.99 -7.84 -9.55
N GLY A 212 -4.08 -7.10 -9.73
CA GLY A 212 -5.40 -7.64 -10.01
C GLY A 212 -5.39 -8.33 -11.37
N ILE A 213 -4.41 -9.21 -11.63
CA ILE A 213 -4.68 -10.38 -12.45
C ILE A 213 -5.70 -11.11 -11.61
N PRO A 214 -6.99 -11.12 -11.99
CA PRO A 214 -7.87 -12.10 -11.42
C PRO A 214 -7.17 -13.41 -11.73
N GLU A 215 -6.91 -14.22 -10.72
CA GLU A 215 -6.84 -15.66 -10.96
C GLU A 215 -8.28 -16.07 -11.37
N GLU A 216 -8.76 -15.59 -12.52
CA GLU A 216 -9.61 -16.41 -13.35
C GLU A 216 -8.70 -17.60 -13.68
N GLU A 217 -8.70 -18.60 -12.80
CA GLU A 217 -8.83 -19.94 -13.32
C GLU A 217 -10.03 -19.87 -14.26
N GLU A 218 -9.77 -19.58 -15.54
CA GLU A 218 -10.73 -19.63 -16.62
C GLU A 218 -11.32 -21.03 -16.51
N GLN A 219 -12.48 -21.13 -15.86
CA GLN A 219 -13.06 -22.42 -15.53
C GLN A 219 -13.30 -23.09 -16.87
N PRO A 220 -12.85 -24.33 -17.07
CA PRO A 220 -13.03 -24.98 -18.35
C PRO A 220 -14.49 -24.85 -18.79
N PRO A 221 -14.77 -24.53 -20.06
CA PRO A 221 -16.12 -24.28 -20.55
C PRO A 221 -16.98 -25.56 -20.60
N PHE A 222 -16.58 -26.58 -19.85
CA PHE A 222 -17.20 -27.87 -19.66
C PHE A 222 -16.94 -28.38 -18.24
N SER A 223 -17.79 -29.29 -17.79
CA SER A 223 -17.62 -30.05 -16.55
C SER A 223 -17.64 -31.55 -16.83
N LEU A 224 -17.14 -32.36 -15.90
CA LEU A 224 -17.17 -33.82 -16.00
C LEU A 224 -18.16 -34.38 -14.98
N ALA A 225 -19.16 -35.16 -15.44
CA ALA A 225 -20.15 -35.77 -14.55
C ALA A 225 -19.68 -37.09 -13.92
N SER A 226 -18.56 -37.65 -14.38
CA SER A 226 -17.94 -38.84 -13.79
C SER A 226 -16.40 -38.76 -13.83
N THR A 227 -15.75 -39.24 -12.77
CA THR A 227 -14.35 -39.66 -12.83
C THR A 227 -14.25 -40.95 -13.66
N ILE A 228 -13.13 -41.23 -14.35
CA ILE A 228 -12.93 -42.41 -15.25
C ILE A 228 -12.91 -43.77 -14.47
N ALA A 229 -13.69 -43.92 -13.41
CA ALA A 229 -13.97 -45.22 -12.79
C ALA A 229 -15.06 -45.99 -13.56
N SER A 230 -15.88 -45.28 -14.35
CA SER A 230 -16.77 -45.83 -15.36
C SER A 230 -16.02 -45.96 -16.68
N ASP A 231 -16.36 -46.98 -17.48
CA ASP A 231 -15.79 -47.23 -18.83
C ASP A 231 -15.93 -46.04 -19.80
N TYR A 232 -16.65 -44.99 -19.39
CA TYR A 232 -16.81 -43.74 -20.13
C TYR A 232 -16.72 -42.52 -19.20
N VAL A 233 -16.49 -41.35 -19.79
CA VAL A 233 -16.60 -40.03 -19.15
C VAL A 233 -17.73 -39.24 -19.80
N ILE A 234 -18.60 -38.64 -18.99
CA ILE A 234 -19.59 -37.68 -19.48
C ILE A 234 -18.99 -36.27 -19.37
N VAL A 235 -18.91 -35.58 -20.50
CA VAL A 235 -18.50 -34.18 -20.60
C VAL A 235 -19.74 -33.32 -20.85
N ASN A 236 -20.02 -32.36 -19.98
CA ASN A 236 -21.11 -31.40 -20.15
C ASN A 236 -20.51 -30.06 -20.58
N SER A 237 -20.86 -29.55 -21.75
CA SER A 237 -20.51 -28.20 -22.17
C SER A 237 -21.36 -27.18 -21.41
N ASN A 238 -20.68 -26.26 -20.72
CA ASN A 238 -21.29 -25.13 -20.04
C ASN A 238 -21.22 -23.85 -20.91
N SER A 239 -20.64 -23.94 -22.10
CA SER A 239 -20.46 -22.82 -23.03
C SER A 239 -21.73 -22.50 -23.82
N THR A 240 -21.90 -21.23 -24.16
CA THR A 240 -22.92 -20.76 -25.12
C THR A 240 -22.46 -20.90 -26.58
N GLU A 241 -21.19 -21.26 -26.80
CA GLU A 241 -20.60 -21.51 -28.11
C GLU A 241 -20.06 -22.93 -28.21
N ALA A 242 -19.82 -23.39 -29.45
CA ALA A 242 -19.21 -24.70 -29.66
C ALA A 242 -17.76 -24.68 -29.16
N ILE A 243 -17.38 -25.68 -28.38
CA ILE A 243 -16.03 -25.79 -27.83
C ILE A 243 -15.27 -26.93 -28.47
N LYS A 244 -13.98 -26.74 -28.72
CA LYS A 244 -13.10 -27.84 -29.10
C LYS A 244 -12.58 -28.51 -27.83
N LEU A 245 -12.82 -29.81 -27.70
CA LEU A 245 -12.31 -30.64 -26.62
C LEU A 245 -11.18 -31.54 -27.13
N ASP A 246 -10.01 -31.45 -26.50
CA ASP A 246 -8.91 -32.37 -26.70
C ASP A 246 -8.70 -33.22 -25.45
N VAL A 247 -8.63 -34.55 -25.59
CA VAL A 247 -8.26 -35.45 -24.50
C VAL A 247 -6.84 -35.92 -24.71
N VAL A 248 -5.97 -35.70 -23.73
CA VAL A 248 -4.56 -36.09 -23.80
C VAL A 248 -4.14 -37.01 -22.65
N ASP A 249 -3.26 -37.96 -22.94
CA ASP A 249 -2.61 -38.78 -21.92
C ASP A 249 -1.49 -38.01 -21.18
N SER A 250 -0.97 -38.60 -20.10
CA SER A 250 0.14 -38.04 -19.31
C SER A 250 1.45 -37.80 -20.08
N ARG A 251 1.60 -38.34 -21.29
CA ARG A 251 2.75 -38.13 -22.18
C ARG A 251 2.46 -37.07 -23.26
N GLY A 252 1.30 -36.42 -23.20
CA GLY A 252 0.87 -35.39 -24.15
C GLY A 252 0.33 -35.95 -25.47
N ARG A 253 0.04 -37.25 -25.57
CA ARG A 253 -0.58 -37.83 -26.76
C ARG A 253 -2.07 -37.51 -26.78
N ILE A 254 -2.54 -36.93 -27.88
CA ILE A 254 -3.97 -36.71 -28.13
C ILE A 254 -4.64 -38.06 -28.41
N LEU A 255 -5.65 -38.38 -27.61
CA LEU A 255 -6.50 -39.57 -27.74
C LEU A 255 -7.82 -39.26 -28.45
N LEU A 256 -8.34 -38.04 -28.25
CA LEU A 256 -9.57 -37.55 -28.85
C LEU A 256 -9.44 -36.05 -29.13
N SER A 257 -10.05 -35.60 -30.23
CA SER A 257 -10.21 -34.18 -30.57
C SER A 257 -11.56 -34.00 -31.25
N GLU A 258 -12.52 -33.37 -30.56
CA GLU A 258 -13.89 -33.22 -31.06
C GLU A 258 -14.47 -31.84 -30.74
N TRP A 259 -15.44 -31.40 -31.56
CA TRP A 259 -16.24 -30.22 -31.27
C TRP A 259 -17.50 -30.62 -30.52
N ILE A 260 -17.75 -29.96 -29.39
CA ILE A 260 -18.95 -30.14 -28.57
C ILE A 260 -19.88 -28.95 -28.81
N SER A 261 -21.15 -29.24 -29.05
CA SER A 261 -22.18 -28.21 -29.20
C SER A 261 -22.37 -27.39 -27.90
N PRO A 262 -22.88 -26.16 -28.01
CA PRO A 262 -23.25 -25.36 -26.85
C PRO A 262 -24.25 -26.09 -25.94
N GLN A 263 -24.10 -25.96 -24.62
CA GLN A 263 -25.07 -26.44 -23.63
C GLN A 263 -25.49 -27.92 -23.81
N SER A 264 -24.57 -28.78 -24.26
CA SER A 264 -24.82 -30.20 -24.56
C SER A 264 -23.91 -31.13 -23.79
N SER A 265 -24.28 -32.42 -23.72
CA SER A 265 -23.45 -33.47 -23.11
C SER A 265 -23.00 -34.48 -24.16
N ILE A 266 -21.76 -34.95 -24.04
CA ILE A 266 -21.23 -36.08 -24.81
C ILE A 266 -20.70 -37.17 -23.88
N GLN A 267 -20.69 -38.40 -24.38
CA GLN A 267 -20.09 -39.54 -23.70
C GLN A 267 -18.84 -39.97 -24.46
N ILE A 268 -17.71 -40.02 -23.77
CA ILE A 268 -16.43 -40.46 -24.32
C ILE A 268 -16.12 -41.84 -23.77
N ASP A 269 -16.02 -42.83 -24.65
CA ASP A 269 -15.57 -44.17 -24.29
C ASP A 269 -14.08 -44.14 -23.92
N SER A 270 -13.77 -44.73 -22.78
CA SER A 270 -12.43 -44.81 -22.22
C SER A 270 -11.94 -46.24 -22.04
N ASN A 271 -12.70 -47.27 -22.47
CA ASN A 271 -12.37 -48.69 -22.28
C ASN A 271 -10.93 -49.03 -22.68
N ASP A 272 -10.49 -48.54 -23.84
CA ASP A 272 -9.16 -48.84 -24.40
C ASP A 272 -8.03 -48.02 -23.77
N TRP A 273 -8.34 -47.14 -22.81
CA TRP A 273 -7.34 -46.30 -22.15
C TRP A 273 -6.66 -47.05 -21.02
N SER A 274 -5.34 -46.95 -20.93
CA SER A 274 -4.58 -47.52 -19.81
C SER A 274 -4.90 -46.84 -18.47
N GLN A 275 -4.57 -47.48 -17.35
CA GLN A 275 -4.58 -46.77 -16.06
C GLN A 275 -3.60 -45.58 -16.09
N GLY A 276 -4.01 -44.45 -15.53
CA GLY A 276 -3.18 -43.24 -15.55
C GLY A 276 -3.95 -41.92 -15.53
N ILE A 277 -3.21 -40.83 -15.70
CA ILE A 277 -3.72 -39.47 -15.69
C ILE A 277 -4.04 -39.03 -17.11
N TYR A 278 -5.22 -38.41 -17.26
CA TYR A 278 -5.74 -37.82 -18.47
C TYR A 278 -6.08 -36.34 -18.25
N HIS A 279 -5.90 -35.53 -19.27
CA HIS A 279 -6.34 -34.13 -19.27
C HIS A 279 -7.35 -33.90 -20.38
N PHE A 280 -8.51 -33.38 -20.01
CA PHE A 280 -9.55 -32.87 -20.92
C PHE A 280 -9.28 -31.38 -21.07
N ARG A 281 -9.10 -30.88 -22.30
CA ARG A 281 -8.63 -29.52 -22.57
C ARG A 281 -9.57 -28.78 -23.52
N SER A 282 -9.74 -27.47 -23.31
CA SER A 282 -10.34 -26.56 -24.27
C SER A 282 -9.64 -25.22 -24.21
N GLY A 283 -9.02 -24.78 -25.31
CA GLY A 283 -8.17 -23.58 -25.31
C GLY A 283 -7.02 -23.69 -24.30
N SER A 284 -6.92 -22.71 -23.39
CA SER A 284 -5.97 -22.62 -22.26
C SER A 284 -6.35 -23.49 -21.06
N THR A 285 -7.60 -23.96 -20.98
CA THR A 285 -8.19 -24.57 -19.78
C THR A 285 -8.12 -26.10 -19.80
N ALA A 286 -8.09 -26.75 -18.64
CA ALA A 286 -8.08 -28.20 -18.55
C ALA A 286 -8.66 -28.79 -17.24
N ILE A 287 -9.32 -29.95 -17.33
CA ILE A 287 -9.69 -30.78 -16.18
C ILE A 287 -8.82 -32.05 -16.16
N LYS A 288 -8.16 -32.32 -15.04
CA LYS A 288 -7.37 -33.53 -14.81
C LYS A 288 -8.25 -34.65 -14.26
N VAL A 289 -8.11 -35.84 -14.82
CA VAL A 289 -8.83 -37.04 -14.36
C VAL A 289 -7.89 -38.21 -14.20
N LEU A 290 -8.08 -38.99 -13.15
CA LEU A 290 -7.37 -40.25 -12.92
C LEU A 290 -8.27 -41.42 -13.35
N LYS A 291 -7.74 -42.30 -14.20
CA LYS A 291 -8.30 -43.63 -14.47
C LYS A 291 -7.58 -44.63 -13.57
N ASN A 292 -8.33 -45.22 -12.65
CA ASN A 292 -7.86 -46.27 -11.75
C ASN A 292 -7.98 -47.66 -12.38
#